data_AF-A0A957S1Z5-F1
#
_entry.id   AF-A0A957S1Z5-F1
#
_cell.length_a   1.000
_cell.length_b   1.000
_cell.length_c   1.000
_cell.angle_alpha   90.00
_cell.angle_beta   90.00
_cell.angle_gamma   90.00
#
_symmetry.space_group_name_H-M   'P 1'
#
loop_
_entity.id
_entity.type
_entity.pdbx_description
1 polymer ?
#
loop_
_entity_poly.entity_id
_entity_poly.type
_entity_poly.pdbx_seq_one_letter_code
_entity_poly.pdbx_strand_id
1 'polypeptide(L)'
;YVHEAPQLFDLANDPDELVDQAENPAYAAVRAAFEERLRDLLDPEAVDAQAKADQLAKVADFGGEAAVLARGLSNSPIPGEAPVFQRNLSN
;
A
#
# COMPACT_ATOMS: atom_id res chain seq x y z
N TYR A 1 -0.80 4.91 -2.73
CA TYR A 1 -2.06 5.43 -2.13
C TYR A 1 -2.80 6.23 -3.19
N VAL A 2 -4.10 6.47 -3.07
CA VAL A 2 -4.93 7.13 -4.11
C VAL A 2 -4.47 8.54 -4.56
N HIS A 3 -3.39 9.06 -4.00
CA HIS A 3 -2.78 10.36 -4.32
C HIS A 3 -1.36 10.24 -4.89
N GLU A 4 -0.83 9.02 -5.02
CA GLU A 4 0.47 8.79 -5.64
C GLU A 4 0.34 8.82 -7.16
N ALA A 5 1.44 9.18 -7.83
CA ALA A 5 1.51 9.08 -9.28
C ALA A 5 1.35 7.62 -9.72
N PRO A 6 0.73 7.37 -10.90
CA PRO A 6 0.70 6.02 -11.45
C PRO A 6 2.12 5.55 -11.74
N GLN A 7 2.31 4.23 -11.74
CA GLN A 7 3.54 3.57 -12.14
C GLN A 7 3.20 2.54 -13.22
N LEU A 8 4.03 2.41 -14.25
CA LEU A 8 3.81 1.47 -15.36
C LEU A 8 5.13 0.84 -15.80
N PHE A 9 5.25 -0.48 -15.65
CA PHE A 9 6.44 -1.23 -16.02
C PHE A 9 6.16 -2.23 -17.13
N ASP A 10 7.10 -2.34 -18.08
CA ASP A 10 7.07 -3.38 -19.11
C ASP A 10 7.87 -4.59 -18.64
N LEU A 11 7.21 -5.51 -17.93
CA LEU A 11 7.87 -6.67 -17.30
C LEU A 11 8.58 -7.61 -18.31
N ALA A 12 8.26 -7.55 -19.60
CA ALA A 12 8.96 -8.35 -20.60
C ALA A 12 10.36 -7.82 -20.90
N ASN A 13 10.54 -6.50 -20.84
CA ASN A 13 11.79 -5.80 -21.14
C ASN A 13 12.47 -5.22 -19.89
N ASP A 14 11.73 -5.11 -18.78
CA ASP A 14 12.14 -4.56 -17.48
C ASP A 14 11.59 -5.43 -16.33
N PRO A 15 12.11 -6.66 -16.16
CA PRO A 15 11.61 -7.61 -15.16
C PRO A 15 11.88 -7.19 -13.71
N ASP A 16 12.82 -6.26 -13.50
CA ASP A 16 13.20 -5.74 -12.18
C ASP A 16 12.51 -4.39 -11.85
N GLU A 17 11.58 -3.94 -12.70
CA GLU A 17 10.77 -2.71 -12.50
C GLU A 17 11.63 -1.43 -12.27
N LEU A 18 12.75 -1.33 -12.99
CA LEU A 18 13.72 -0.24 -12.82
C LEU A 18 13.39 1.00 -13.65
N VAL A 19 12.51 0.87 -14.66
CA VAL A 19 12.19 1.92 -15.61
C VAL A 19 10.69 2.18 -15.65
N ASP A 20 10.26 3.18 -14.90
CA ASP A 20 8.87 3.62 -14.91
C ASP A 20 8.50 4.34 -16.21
N GLN A 21 7.51 3.79 -16.93
CA GLN A 21 6.96 4.33 -18.17
C GLN A 21 5.69 5.15 -17.93
N ALA A 22 5.30 5.40 -16.68
CA ALA A 22 4.06 6.10 -16.36
C ALA A 22 3.98 7.51 -16.91
N GLU A 23 5.08 8.20 -17.16
CA GLU A 23 5.05 9.53 -17.79
C GLU A 23 5.32 9.50 -19.29
N ASN A 24 5.63 8.33 -19.86
CA ASN A 24 5.94 8.20 -21.28
C ASN A 24 4.65 8.34 -22.13
N PRO A 25 4.55 9.34 -23.04
CA PRO A 25 3.35 9.57 -23.84
C PRO A 25 2.95 8.39 -24.73
N ALA A 26 3.91 7.54 -25.14
CA ALA A 26 3.64 6.35 -25.95
C ALA A 26 2.71 5.36 -25.23
N TYR A 27 2.68 5.38 -23.90
CA TYR A 27 1.87 4.48 -23.08
C TYR A 27 0.63 5.15 -22.46
N ALA A 28 0.31 6.40 -22.83
CA ALA A 28 -0.81 7.13 -22.23
C ALA A 28 -2.15 6.40 -22.36
N ALA A 29 -2.42 5.77 -23.51
CA ALA A 29 -3.64 4.99 -23.72
C ALA A 29 -3.69 3.72 -22.84
N VAL A 30 -2.54 3.06 -22.62
CA VAL A 30 -2.44 1.88 -21.77
C VAL A 30 -2.73 2.25 -20.32
N ARG A 31 -2.15 3.35 -19.83
CA ARG A 31 -2.42 3.87 -18.47
C ARG A 31 -3.90 4.17 -18.28
N ALA A 32 -4.52 4.85 -19.25
CA ALA A 32 -5.95 5.17 -19.18
C ALA A 32 -6.82 3.91 -19.11
N ALA A 33 -6.52 2.90 -19.93
CA ALA A 33 -7.25 1.62 -19.92
C ALA A 33 -7.11 0.86 -18.60
N PHE A 34 -5.92 0.89 -17.97
CA PHE A 34 -5.72 0.28 -16.65
C PHE A 34 -6.42 1.04 -15.52
N GLU A 35 -6.43 2.38 -15.57
CA GLU A 35 -7.18 3.19 -14.62
C GLU A 35 -8.69 2.94 -14.73
N GLU A 36 -9.23 2.89 -15.95
CA GLU A 36 -10.63 2.51 -16.20
C GLU A 36 -10.92 1.11 -15.62
N ARG A 37 -10.07 0.13 -15.93
CA ARG A 37 -10.24 -1.24 -15.44
C ARG A 37 -10.19 -1.33 -13.91
N LEU A 38 -9.35 -0.55 -13.24
CA LEU A 38 -9.29 -0.46 -11.79
C LEU A 38 -10.61 0.11 -11.24
N ARG A 39 -11.12 1.18 -11.85
CA ARG A 39 -12.37 1.83 -11.42
C ARG A 39 -13.62 1.01 -11.71
N ASP A 40 -13.58 0.14 -12.70
CA ASP A 40 -14.61 -0.89 -12.91
C ASP A 40 -14.65 -1.94 -11.80
N LEU A 41 -13.53 -2.19 -11.12
CA LEU A 41 -13.46 -3.17 -10.02
C LEU A 41 -13.87 -2.55 -8.69
N LEU A 42 -13.47 -1.29 -8.44
CA LEU A 42 -13.69 -0.62 -7.16
C LEU A 42 -13.57 0.90 -7.31
N ASP A 43 -14.08 1.63 -6.32
CA ASP A 43 -13.76 3.04 -6.09
C ASP A 43 -12.50 3.12 -5.22
N PRO A 44 -11.34 3.54 -5.75
CA PRO A 44 -10.09 3.59 -5.00
C PRO A 44 -10.20 4.47 -3.76
N GLU A 45 -10.82 5.64 -3.90
CA GLU A 45 -10.96 6.63 -2.83
C GLU A 45 -11.85 6.10 -1.69
N ALA A 46 -12.94 5.41 -2.03
CA ALA A 46 -13.81 4.78 -1.02
C ALA A 46 -13.11 3.63 -0.27
N VAL A 47 -12.37 2.77 -0.99
CA VAL A 47 -11.64 1.65 -0.37
C VAL A 47 -10.51 2.15 0.53
N ASP A 48 -9.81 3.21 0.12
CA ASP A 48 -8.77 3.87 0.92
C ASP A 48 -9.31 4.41 2.25
N ALA A 49 -10.44 5.12 2.18
CA ALA A 49 -11.10 5.67 3.35
C ALA A 49 -11.56 4.55 4.30
N GLN A 50 -12.14 3.46 3.77
CA GLN A 50 -12.55 2.32 4.57
C GLN A 50 -11.36 1.64 5.26
N ALA A 51 -10.25 1.42 4.54
CA ALA A 51 -9.06 0.81 5.10
C ALA A 51 -8.47 1.63 6.26
N LYS A 52 -8.44 2.96 6.13
CA LYS A 52 -8.01 3.87 7.21
C LYS A 52 -8.94 3.83 8.42
N ALA A 53 -10.25 3.80 8.19
CA ALA A 53 -11.23 3.67 9.27
C ALA A 53 -11.05 2.34 10.04
N ASP A 54 -10.83 1.24 9.33
CA ASP A 54 -10.59 -0.08 9.94
C ASP A 54 -9.29 -0.12 10.74
N GLN A 55 -8.23 0.53 10.24
CA GLN A 55 -6.96 0.69 10.97
C GLN A 55 -7.17 1.48 12.26
N LEU A 56 -7.92 2.59 12.22
CA LEU A 56 -8.23 3.39 13.41
C LEU A 56 -9.06 2.62 14.43
N ALA A 57 -10.05 1.84 13.99
CA ALA A 57 -10.83 0.99 14.87
C ALA A 57 -9.93 -0.04 15.59
N LYS A 58 -9.03 -0.70 14.85
CA LYS A 58 -8.04 -1.62 15.45
C LYS A 58 -7.15 -0.91 16.46
N VAL A 59 -6.66 0.29 16.15
CA VAL A 59 -5.84 1.08 17.09
C VAL A 59 -6.61 1.36 18.38
N ALA A 60 -7.89 1.72 18.30
CA ALA A 60 -8.74 1.92 19.47
C ALA A 60 -8.89 0.62 20.29
N ASP A 61 -9.18 -0.51 19.64
CA ASP A 61 -9.30 -1.82 20.29
C ASP A 61 -8.02 -2.26 21.00
N PHE A 62 -6.84 -1.86 20.49
CA PHE A 62 -5.54 -2.12 21.09
C PHE A 62 -5.11 -1.11 22.16
N GLY A 63 -6.02 -0.24 22.62
CA GLY A 63 -5.75 0.70 23.71
C GLY A 63 -5.21 2.06 23.25
N GLY A 64 -5.39 2.39 21.98
CA GLY A 64 -4.99 3.66 21.39
C GLY A 64 -3.56 3.67 20.85
N GLU A 65 -3.22 4.75 20.15
CA GLU A 65 -1.97 4.90 19.41
C GLU A 65 -0.72 4.69 20.28
N ALA A 66 -0.70 5.27 21.48
CA ALA A 66 0.43 5.12 22.40
C ALA A 66 0.68 3.66 22.80
N ALA A 67 -0.37 2.86 23.01
CA ALA A 67 -0.25 1.45 23.36
C ALA A 67 0.26 0.62 22.18
N VAL A 68 -0.24 0.89 20.97
CA VAL A 68 0.21 0.25 19.73
C VAL A 68 1.68 0.57 19.45
N LEU A 69 2.09 1.83 19.57
CA LEU A 69 3.48 2.23 19.36
C LEU A 69 4.42 1.65 20.43
N ALA A 70 3.99 1.59 21.70
CA ALA A 70 4.78 1.01 22.79
C ALA A 70 4.98 -0.50 22.65
N ARG A 71 3.99 -1.19 22.05
CA ARG A 71 4.09 -2.61 21.67
C ARG A 71 5.13 -2.83 20.56
N GLY A 72 5.33 -1.84 19.69
CA GLY A 72 6.19 -1.92 18.51
C GLY A 72 5.43 -2.37 17.26
N LEU A 73 5.96 -2.02 16.09
CA LEU A 73 5.38 -2.38 14.79
C LEU A 73 6.05 -3.64 14.24
N SER A 74 5.31 -4.42 13.46
CA SER A 74 5.81 -5.66 12.85
C SER A 74 5.26 -5.82 11.45
N ASN A 75 6.02 -6.52 10.61
CA ASN A 75 5.51 -7.05 9.35
C ASN A 75 4.70 -8.32 9.61
N SER A 76 3.97 -8.80 8.60
CA SER A 76 3.34 -10.12 8.69
C SER A 76 4.43 -11.19 8.90
N PRO A 77 4.30 -12.07 9.90
CA PRO A 77 5.24 -13.18 10.06
C PRO A 77 5.10 -14.16 8.89
N ILE A 78 6.19 -14.86 8.60
CA ILE A 78 6.17 -16.02 7.70
C ILE A 78 5.30 -17.11 8.35
N PRO A 79 4.46 -17.84 7.59
CA PRO A 79 3.67 -18.93 8.15
C PRO A 79 4.54 -19.91 8.96
N GLY A 80 4.22 -20.08 10.25
CA GLY A 80 4.97 -20.94 11.19
C GLY A 80 5.89 -20.19 12.15
N GLU A 81 6.09 -18.88 11.97
CA GLU A 81 6.88 -18.04 12.88
C GLU A 81 6.00 -17.15 13.75
N ALA A 82 6.50 -16.85 14.96
CA ALA A 82 5.86 -15.88 15.85
C ALA A 82 6.13 -14.44 15.35
N PRO A 83 5.17 -13.52 15.45
CA PRO A 83 5.37 -12.13 15.04
C PRO A 83 6.44 -11.45 15.92
N VAL A 84 7.40 -10.80 15.27
CA VAL A 84 8.49 -10.06 15.92
C VAL A 84 8.20 -8.56 15.84
N PHE A 85 7.89 -7.93 16.98
CA PHE A 85 7.62 -6.50 17.03
C PHE A 85 8.91 -5.71 17.23
N GLN A 86 9.21 -4.79 16.32
CA GLN A 86 10.33 -3.86 16.45
C GLN A 86 9.92 -2.73 17.39
N ARG A 87 10.62 -2.62 18.52
CA ARG A 87 10.49 -1.48 19.43
C ARG A 87 11.30 -0.31 18.88
N ASN A 88 10.68 0.85 18.70
CA ASN A 88 11.43 2.07 18.41
C ASN A 88 12.37 2.34 19.60
N LEU A 89 13.68 2.22 19.38
CA LEU A 89 14.70 2.71 20.30
C LEU A 89 14.64 4.24 20.25
N SER A 90 14.01 4.86 21.24
CA SER A 90 14.13 6.30 21.46
C SER A 90 15.56 6.60 21.91
N ASN A 91 16.26 7.47 21.17
CA ASN A 91 17.42 8.22 21.68
C ASN A 91 16.94 9.32 22.63
#